data_AF-A0AA43D7N2-F1
#
_entry.id   AF-A0AA43D7N2-F1
#
_cell.length_a   1.000
_cell.length_b   1.000
_cell.length_c   1.000
_cell.angle_alpha   90.00
_cell.angle_beta   90.00
_cell.angle_gamma   90.00
#
_symmetry.space_group_name_H-M   'P 1'
#
loop_
_entity.id
_entity.type
_entity.pdbx_description
1 polymer ?
#
loop_
_entity_poly.entity_id
_entity_poly.type
_entity_poly.pdbx_seq_one_letter_code
_entity_poly.pdbx_strand_id
1 'polypeptide(L)' 'MSLKLLYPSSWQDYALIDSGNFEKLERFGEYILIRPEPQA' A
#
# COMPACT_ATOMS: atom_id res chain seq x y z
N MET A 1 28.94 0.34 -0.16
CA MET A 1 27.79 1.27 -0.03
C MET A 1 26.61 0.47 0.50
N SER A 2 25.98 0.93 1.59
CA SER A 2 24.77 0.30 2.13
C SER A 2 23.54 1.00 1.55
N LEU A 3 22.56 0.23 1.09
CA LEU A 3 21.29 0.77 0.62
C LEU A 3 20.45 1.16 1.84
N LYS A 4 20.04 2.44 1.93
CA LYS A 4 19.10 2.90 2.95
C LYS A 4 17.68 2.86 2.39
N LEU A 5 16.90 1.88 2.81
CA LEU A 5 15.46 1.82 2.50
C LEU A 5 14.72 2.87 3.35
N LEU A 6 13.92 3.71 2.70
CA LEU A 6 13.01 4.63 3.36
C LEU A 6 11.58 4.13 3.13
N TYR A 7 10.84 3.91 4.20
CA TYR A 7 9.44 3.53 4.15
C TYR A 7 8.69 4.18 5.32
N PRO A 8 7.39 4.44 5.20
CA PRO A 8 6.59 4.97 6.30
C PRO A 8 6.47 3.91 7.40
N SER A 9 7.01 4.19 8.59
CA SER A 9 6.98 3.25 9.72
C SER A 9 5.87 3.54 10.75
N SER A 10 5.17 4.67 10.62
CA SER A 10 4.25 5.18 11.65
C SER A 10 2.81 5.39 11.15
N TRP A 11 2.47 4.90 9.95
CA TRP A 11 1.10 5.01 9.44
C TRP A 11 0.22 3.94 10.08
N GLN A 12 -0.60 4.33 11.05
CA GLN A 12 -1.53 3.42 11.75
C GLN A 12 -2.83 3.22 10.97
N ASP A 13 -3.25 4.23 10.23
CA ASP A 13 -4.52 4.23 9.49
C ASP A 13 -4.37 3.80 8.03
N TYR A 14 -3.16 3.48 7.57
CA TYR A 14 -2.94 3.01 6.21
C TYR A 14 -2.29 1.64 6.18
N ALA A 15 -2.78 0.76 5.31
CA ALA A 15 -2.08 -0.48 4.96
C ALA A 15 -2.36 -0.83 3.50
N LEU A 16 -1.31 -1.19 2.74
CA LEU A 16 -1.47 -1.98 1.52
C LEU A 16 -1.71 -3.43 1.95
N ILE A 17 -2.89 -3.95 1.67
CA ILE A 17 -3.30 -5.30 2.07
C ILE A 17 -2.88 -6.32 1.00
N ASP A 18 -3.14 -6.01 -0.27
CA ASP A 18 -2.83 -6.88 -1.41
C ASP A 18 -2.63 -6.07 -2.71
N SER A 19 -1.95 -6.67 -3.69
CA SER A 19 -1.68 -6.07 -5.01
C SER A 19 -1.56 -7.13 -6.09
N GLY A 20 -2.12 -6.86 -7.26
CA GLY A 20 -2.01 -7.70 -8.46
C GLY A 20 -3.21 -7.51 -9.38
N ASN A 21 -3.20 -8.14 -10.55
CA ASN A 21 -4.29 -8.05 -11.54
C ASN A 21 -4.65 -6.60 -11.92
N PHE A 22 -3.66 -5.71 -11.98
CA PHE A 22 -3.85 -4.27 -12.23
C PHE A 22 -4.67 -3.54 -11.15
N GLU A 23 -4.75 -4.09 -9.94
CA GLU A 23 -5.49 -3.54 -8.82
C GLU A 23 -4.67 -3.59 -7.52
N LYS A 24 -5.05 -2.76 -6.56
CA LYS A 24 -4.56 -2.82 -5.18
C LYS A 24 -5.70 -2.73 -4.19
N LEU A 25 -5.54 -3.45 -3.09
CA LEU A 25 -6.44 -3.45 -1.94
C LEU A 25 -5.77 -2.69 -0.80
N GLU A 26 -6.36 -1.57 -0.40
CA GLU A 26 -5.80 -0.67 0.61
C GLU A 26 -6.81 -0.43 1.74
N ARG A 27 -6.30 -0.29 2.97
CA ARG A 27 -7.05 0.24 4.11
C ARG A 27 -6.71 1.70 4.34
N PHE A 28 -7.73 2.52 4.54
CA PHE A 28 -7.65 3.92 4.97
C PHE A 28 -8.60 4.14 6.16
N GLY A 29 -8.06 4.00 7.38
CA GLY A 29 -8.82 3.99 8.63
C GLY A 29 -9.81 2.84 8.63
N GLU A 30 -11.10 3.20 8.66
CA GLU A 30 -12.24 2.29 8.63
C GLU A 30 -12.65 1.86 7.20
N TYR A 31 -12.06 2.46 6.17
CA TYR A 31 -12.42 2.19 4.78
C TYR A 31 -11.46 1.21 4.13
N ILE A 32 -12.01 0.30 3.32
CA ILE A 32 -11.27 -0.59 2.44
C ILE A 32 -11.58 -0.20 1.00
N LEU A 33 -10.54 0.04 0.21
CA LEU A 33 -10.65 0.48 -1.18
C LEU A 33 -9.96 -0.53 -2.11
N ILE A 34 -10.64 -0.82 -3.22
CA ILE A 34 -10.00 -1.40 -4.41
C ILE A 34 -9.76 -0.25 -5.38
N ARG A 35 -8.51 -0.11 -5.86
CA ARG A 35 -8.16 0.93 -6.82
C ARG A 35 -7.37 0.34 -7.99
N PRO A 36 -7.59 0.84 -9.22
CA PRO A 36 -6.73 0.50 -10.34
C PRO A 36 -5.28 0.92 -10.06
N GLU A 37 -4.36 0.00 -10.28
CA GLU A 37 -2.92 0.21 -10.18
C GLU A 37 -2.24 -0.50 -11.36
N PRO A 38 -1.95 0.21 -12.47
CA PRO A 38 -1.45 -0.41 -13.69
C PRO A 38 -0.12 -1.17 -13.54
N GLN A 39 0.63 -0.90 -12.46
CA GLN A 39 1.93 -1.51 -12.18
C GLN A 39 1.87 -2.59 -11.09
N ALA A 40 0.68 -2.90 -10.57
CA ALA A 40 0.47 -3.93 -9.55
C ALA A 40 0.51 -5.35 -10.14
#